data_AF-A0A9D4BHX2-F1
#
_entry.id   AF-A0A9D4BHX2-F1
#
_cell.length_a   1.000
_cell.length_b   1.000
_cell.length_c   1.000
_cell.angle_alpha   90.00
_cell.angle_beta   90.00
_cell.angle_gamma   90.00
#
_symmetry.space_group_name_H-M   'P 1'
#
loop_
_entity.id
_entity.type
_entity.pdbx_description
1 polymer ?
#
loop_
_entity_poly.entity_id
_entity_poly.type
_entity_poly.pdbx_seq_one_letter_code
_entity_poly.pdbx_strand_id
1 'polypeptide(L)'
;MDDTGKRVVQAREVYVLMKKDYRISRNIRAQWFFEHLNTQFLFKPQEHIVDTDEELQVVSVVAGDGSQFIPGNQYQISLLPSTMVMFVARRYRFVIILDLSPSISSVDLKKGTMLFDEVYKTLSNFLKGLVKPFKLPGCFATLSPEIHATIMCYTTLKTFNHNQVLVQGLVATSQNVDSILSRMGEKLAAFESALAANFKEYLTNNSSNFASSYYDIRPPMSSPVLSHQISKDSDVNNPEAGIVNMIRNGMMALQLLPENSSAGLVVVTDGCLGVPDTNLFEFLLTQLRTSTIACSFLCLGEDLSPFGHFGHIPHVELMQFIATATFGSYFDNCPDVSQMESNSLNVYHKAMFLWSFQRGLEGFRFDLGDHLITQQASPSQLVQKLLSHPIHGKLASVMSNVRKSHSKCDLKASLFSVMSVRLREGYTIREIALTKGNL
;
A
#
# COMPACT_ATOMS: atom_id res chain seq x y z
N MET A 1 54.97 -1.94 16.38
CA MET A 1 53.76 -2.71 16.67
C MET A 1 52.80 -1.75 17.35
N ASP A 2 51.89 -1.16 16.59
CA ASP A 2 50.67 -0.53 17.11
C ASP A 2 49.63 -0.64 16.00
N ASP A 3 49.00 -1.81 16.00
CA ASP A 3 47.89 -2.21 15.15
C ASP A 3 46.63 -1.50 15.66
N THR A 4 46.42 -0.25 15.23
CA THR A 4 45.09 0.37 15.32
C THR A 4 44.21 -0.18 14.20
N GLY A 5 43.93 -1.49 14.25
CA GLY A 5 42.96 -2.15 13.40
C GLY A 5 41.60 -1.53 13.66
N LYS A 6 41.14 -0.62 12.79
CA LYS A 6 39.78 -0.10 12.83
C LYS A 6 38.83 -1.29 12.74
N ARG A 7 38.14 -1.61 13.83
CA ARG A 7 37.16 -2.70 13.89
C ARG A 7 36.11 -2.48 12.81
N VAL A 8 36.02 -3.42 11.87
CA VAL A 8 35.00 -3.42 10.82
C VAL A 8 33.69 -3.89 11.43
N VAL A 9 32.64 -3.07 11.34
CA VAL A 9 31.32 -3.38 11.85
C VAL A 9 30.44 -3.92 10.73
N GLN A 10 29.83 -5.08 10.95
CA GLN A 10 28.89 -5.67 10.01
C GLN A 10 27.52 -5.01 10.17
N ALA A 11 26.94 -4.52 9.09
CA ALA A 11 25.62 -3.89 9.13
C ALA A 11 24.49 -4.93 9.11
N ARG A 12 23.49 -4.76 9.97
CA ARG A 12 22.22 -5.49 9.91
C ARG A 12 21.23 -4.79 8.99
N GLU A 13 21.07 -3.49 9.18
CA GLU A 13 20.19 -2.64 8.38
C GLU A 13 20.95 -1.40 7.94
N VAL A 14 20.70 -0.95 6.72
CA VAL A 14 21.27 0.29 6.16
C VAL A 14 20.17 1.10 5.53
N TYR A 15 20.09 2.38 5.91
CA TYR A 15 19.13 3.32 5.37
C TYR A 15 19.85 4.26 4.41
N VAL A 16 19.35 4.30 3.17
CA VAL A 16 19.94 5.04 2.06
C VAL A 16 18.95 6.10 1.60
N LEU A 17 19.38 7.36 1.62
CA LEU A 17 18.62 8.49 1.12
C LEU A 17 18.87 8.65 -0.38
N MET A 18 17.78 8.80 -1.13
CA MET A 18 17.81 9.06 -2.56
C MET A 18 17.84 10.56 -2.84
N LYS A 19 18.58 10.94 -3.89
CA LYS A 19 18.60 12.29 -4.45
C LYS A 19 17.19 12.77 -4.82
N LYS A 20 16.94 14.07 -4.63
CA LYS A 20 15.62 14.70 -4.81
C LYS A 20 15.32 15.17 -6.23
N ASP A 21 16.34 15.34 -7.06
CA ASP A 21 16.24 16.06 -8.35
C ASP A 21 15.53 15.24 -9.43
N TYR A 22 15.64 13.91 -9.37
CA TYR A 22 14.98 13.00 -10.29
C TYR A 22 14.68 11.68 -9.59
N ARG A 23 13.82 10.88 -10.22
CA ARG A 23 13.45 9.57 -9.71
C ARG A 23 14.60 8.56 -9.85
N ILE A 24 15.07 8.03 -8.72
CA ILE A 24 16.03 6.90 -8.70
C ILE A 24 15.31 5.57 -8.96
N SER A 25 15.72 4.87 -10.02
CA SER A 25 15.12 3.61 -10.46
C SER A 25 15.44 2.44 -9.52
N ARG A 26 14.61 1.38 -9.54
CA ARG A 26 14.86 0.14 -8.77
C ARG A 26 16.17 -0.53 -9.17
N ASN A 27 16.60 -0.40 -10.43
CA ASN A 27 17.85 -0.95 -10.92
C ASN A 27 19.06 -0.28 -10.27
N ILE A 28 19.09 1.06 -10.24
CA ILE A 28 20.18 1.82 -9.62
C ILE A 28 20.32 1.46 -8.13
N ARG A 29 19.20 1.34 -7.42
CA ARG A 29 19.16 0.91 -6.01
C ARG A 29 19.77 -0.49 -5.82
N ALA A 30 19.42 -1.43 -6.68
CA ALA A 30 19.94 -2.79 -6.59
C ALA A 30 21.42 -2.83 -7.00
N GLN A 31 21.82 -2.12 -8.05
CA GLN A 31 23.21 -2.00 -8.48
C GLN A 31 24.10 -1.46 -7.36
N TRP A 32 23.66 -0.38 -6.70
CA TRP A 32 24.35 0.17 -5.53
C TRP A 32 24.59 -0.90 -4.46
N PHE A 33 23.58 -1.71 -4.15
CA PHE A 33 23.74 -2.79 -3.17
C PHE A 33 24.80 -3.82 -3.59
N PHE A 34 24.78 -4.27 -4.85
CA PHE A 34 25.74 -5.28 -5.34
C PHE A 34 27.17 -4.75 -5.44
N GLU A 35 27.35 -3.48 -5.79
CA GLU A 35 28.66 -2.83 -5.80
C GLU A 35 29.24 -2.67 -4.39
N HIS A 36 28.37 -2.52 -3.38
CA HIS A 36 28.77 -2.39 -1.98
C HIS A 36 28.76 -3.72 -1.21
N LEU A 37 28.39 -4.83 -1.86
CA LEU A 37 28.29 -6.14 -1.24
C LEU A 37 29.66 -6.71 -0.93
N ASN A 38 29.90 -7.11 0.33
CA ASN A 38 31.21 -7.55 0.85
C ASN A 38 32.34 -6.53 0.68
N THR A 39 32.05 -5.30 0.27
CA THR A 39 33.04 -4.22 0.31
C THR A 39 32.94 -3.51 1.66
N GLN A 40 33.93 -2.66 1.92
CA GLN A 40 33.99 -1.85 3.13
C GLN A 40 33.91 -0.39 2.73
N PHE A 41 33.05 0.37 3.40
CA PHE A 41 32.94 1.80 3.20
C PHE A 41 33.00 2.54 4.53
N LEU A 42 33.40 3.81 4.45
CA LEU A 42 33.49 4.68 5.60
C LEU A 42 32.13 5.32 5.86
N PHE A 43 31.58 5.12 7.05
CA PHE A 43 30.34 5.74 7.50
C PHE A 43 30.61 6.78 8.59
N LYS A 44 29.97 7.94 8.47
CA LYS A 44 29.95 9.01 9.47
C LYS A 44 28.51 9.29 9.86
N PRO A 45 28.09 9.03 11.11
CA PRO A 45 26.75 9.35 11.55
C PRO A 45 26.49 10.85 11.44
N GLN A 46 25.40 11.22 10.76
CA GLN A 46 25.02 12.61 10.54
C GLN A 46 24.05 13.09 11.62
N GLU A 47 24.28 14.31 12.12
CA GLU A 47 23.36 15.01 13.05
C GLU A 47 22.21 15.71 12.33
N HIS A 48 22.43 16.07 11.05
CA HIS A 48 21.44 16.70 10.18
C HIS A 48 21.44 16.01 8.81
N ILE A 49 20.26 15.70 8.29
CA ILE A 49 20.12 15.13 6.95
C ILE A 49 20.09 16.30 5.97
N VAL A 50 21.22 16.57 5.31
CA VAL A 50 21.34 17.57 4.24
C VAL A 50 20.91 16.96 2.92
N ASP A 51 20.53 17.78 1.95
CA ASP A 51 20.32 17.31 0.59
C ASP A 51 21.63 16.78 -0.01
N THR A 52 21.52 15.74 -0.81
CA THR A 52 22.66 14.97 -1.30
C THR A 52 22.93 15.32 -2.75
N ASP A 53 24.19 15.63 -3.07
CA ASP A 53 24.63 15.76 -4.45
C ASP A 53 24.79 14.37 -5.11
N GLU A 54 25.15 13.37 -4.30
CA GLU A 54 25.22 11.96 -4.68
C GLU A 54 23.81 11.36 -4.93
N GLU A 55 23.73 10.41 -5.86
CA GLU A 55 22.47 9.72 -6.19
C GLU A 55 21.87 8.96 -5.00
N LEU A 56 22.73 8.31 -4.22
CA LEU A 56 22.40 7.44 -3.09
C LEU A 56 23.41 7.67 -1.96
N GLN A 57 22.93 8.18 -0.82
CA GLN A 57 23.77 8.43 0.36
C GLN A 57 23.33 7.57 1.54
N VAL A 58 24.27 6.93 2.22
CA VAL A 58 23.99 6.22 3.47
C VAL A 58 23.76 7.24 4.60
N VAL A 59 22.56 7.26 5.16
CA VAL A 59 22.18 8.19 6.24
C VAL A 59 22.10 7.53 7.60
N SER A 60 21.87 6.22 7.66
CA SER A 60 21.83 5.48 8.91
C SER A 60 22.28 4.04 8.73
N VAL A 61 22.91 3.50 9.77
CA VAL A 61 23.35 2.11 9.84
C VAL A 61 22.95 1.55 11.20
N VAL A 62 22.45 0.31 11.21
CA VAL A 62 22.22 -0.48 12.43
C VAL A 62 23.22 -1.62 12.43
N ALA A 63 24.06 -1.70 13.45
CA ALA A 63 25.07 -2.75 13.57
C ALA A 63 24.44 -4.12 13.86
N GLY A 64 25.02 -5.18 13.31
CA GLY A 64 24.60 -6.57 13.57
C GLY A 64 24.91 -7.07 14.96
N ASP A 65 25.96 -6.53 15.59
CA ASP A 65 26.37 -6.85 16.96
C ASP A 65 25.70 -5.97 18.02
N GLY A 66 24.80 -5.08 17.63
CA GLY A 66 24.10 -4.16 18.53
C GLY A 66 24.91 -2.92 18.94
N SER A 67 26.09 -2.71 18.35
CA SER A 67 26.90 -1.50 18.59
C SER A 67 26.13 -0.22 18.25
N GLN A 68 26.21 0.78 19.12
CA GLN A 68 25.68 2.12 18.84
C GLN A 68 26.76 2.99 18.22
N PHE A 69 26.40 3.73 17.16
CA PHE A 69 27.28 4.68 16.50
C PHE A 69 27.17 6.04 17.16
N ILE A 70 28.30 6.73 17.36
CA ILE A 70 28.34 8.06 17.98
C ILE A 70 28.61 9.11 16.89
N PRO A 71 27.88 10.23 16.83
CA PRO A 71 28.16 11.34 15.93
C PRO A 71 29.60 11.86 16.07
N GLY A 72 30.19 12.29 14.96
CA GLY A 72 31.57 12.78 14.91
C GLY A 72 32.64 11.69 14.72
N ASN A 73 32.35 10.44 15.07
CA ASN A 73 33.25 9.31 14.83
C ASN A 73 33.09 8.73 13.42
N GLN A 74 34.15 8.07 12.95
CA GLN A 74 34.15 7.35 11.67
C GLN A 74 34.17 5.85 11.92
N TYR A 75 33.29 5.12 11.22
CA TYR A 75 33.16 3.68 11.36
C TYR A 75 33.37 3.01 10.00
N GLN A 76 34.07 1.88 9.99
CA GLN A 76 34.26 1.08 8.79
C GLN A 76 33.16 0.02 8.75
N ILE A 77 32.26 0.13 7.77
CA ILE A 77 31.07 -0.70 7.67
C ILE A 77 31.24 -1.69 6.53
N SER A 78 30.78 -2.92 6.71
CA SER A 78 30.69 -3.91 5.64
C SER A 78 29.25 -4.42 5.46
N LEU A 79 28.82 -4.53 4.20
CA LEU A 79 27.53 -5.11 3.84
C LEU A 79 27.67 -6.60 3.58
N LEU A 80 26.78 -7.38 4.18
CA LEU A 80 26.64 -8.81 3.96
C LEU A 80 25.43 -9.09 3.06
N PRO A 81 25.34 -10.28 2.44
CA PRO A 81 24.13 -10.71 1.74
C PRO A 81 22.88 -10.72 2.63
N SER A 82 23.06 -10.86 3.94
CA SER A 82 22.00 -10.80 4.96
C SER A 82 21.64 -9.38 5.40
N THR A 83 22.43 -8.37 5.04
CA THR A 83 22.16 -6.97 5.39
C THR A 83 20.93 -6.46 4.65
N MET A 84 19.99 -5.87 5.37
CA MET A 84 18.76 -5.30 4.82
C MET A 84 18.97 -3.84 4.44
N VAL A 85 18.81 -3.51 3.17
CA VAL A 85 18.94 -2.12 2.69
C VAL A 85 17.56 -1.51 2.43
N MET A 86 17.31 -0.38 3.09
CA MET A 86 16.09 0.40 3.00
C MET A 86 16.36 1.73 2.31
N PHE A 87 15.60 2.00 1.24
CA PHE A 87 15.70 3.23 0.47
C PHE A 87 14.60 4.20 0.89
N VAL A 88 14.97 5.46 1.09
CA VAL A 88 14.08 6.53 1.55
C VAL A 88 14.18 7.72 0.60
N ALA A 89 13.04 8.36 0.30
CA ALA A 89 12.96 9.53 -0.57
C ALA A 89 12.73 10.81 0.27
N ARG A 90 13.01 11.97 -0.32
CA ARG A 90 12.60 13.27 0.25
C ARG A 90 11.15 13.62 -0.07
N ARG A 91 10.68 13.20 -1.24
CA ARG A 91 9.35 13.54 -1.77
C ARG A 91 8.53 12.29 -2.02
N TYR A 92 7.32 12.28 -1.50
CA TYR A 92 6.33 11.25 -1.73
C TYR A 92 5.07 11.87 -2.30
N ARG A 93 4.44 11.15 -3.22
CA ARG A 93 3.13 11.51 -3.75
C ARG A 93 2.16 10.36 -3.55
N PHE A 94 1.00 10.67 -2.98
CA PHE A 94 -0.06 9.71 -2.74
C PHE A 94 -1.34 10.12 -3.45
N VAL A 95 -1.99 9.17 -4.09
CA VAL A 95 -3.42 9.28 -4.39
C VAL A 95 -4.16 8.37 -3.43
N ILE A 96 -5.07 8.96 -2.65
CA ILE A 96 -5.90 8.26 -1.68
C ILE A 96 -7.31 8.19 -2.26
N ILE A 97 -7.79 6.97 -2.51
CA ILE A 97 -9.11 6.69 -3.04
C ILE A 97 -9.97 6.17 -1.90
N LEU A 98 -11.07 6.86 -1.64
CA LEU A 98 -12.08 6.48 -0.68
C LEU A 98 -13.17 5.74 -1.44
N ASP A 99 -13.25 4.43 -1.26
CA ASP A 99 -14.35 3.64 -1.76
C ASP A 99 -15.61 4.04 -1.00
N LEU A 100 -16.59 4.58 -1.73
CA LEU A 100 -17.92 4.95 -1.26
C LEU A 100 -18.97 4.22 -2.12
N SER A 101 -18.67 2.97 -2.48
CA SER A 101 -19.63 2.05 -3.08
C SER A 101 -20.73 1.65 -2.08
N PRO A 102 -21.85 1.07 -2.55
CA PRO A 102 -22.98 0.73 -1.67
C PRO A 102 -22.64 -0.17 -0.47
N SER A 103 -21.58 -1.00 -0.53
CA SER A 103 -21.18 -1.87 0.58
C SER A 103 -20.74 -1.09 1.83
N ILE A 104 -20.18 0.10 1.63
CA ILE A 104 -19.72 1.04 2.66
C ILE A 104 -20.90 1.70 3.40
N SER A 105 -22.11 1.65 2.85
CA SER A 105 -23.33 2.13 3.54
C SER A 105 -23.88 1.12 4.56
N SER A 106 -23.17 0.02 4.83
CA SER A 106 -23.56 -0.96 5.85
C SER A 106 -23.16 -0.50 7.27
N VAL A 107 -23.75 -1.15 8.28
CA VAL A 107 -23.62 -0.77 9.70
C VAL A 107 -22.76 -1.81 10.42
N ASP A 108 -21.56 -1.46 10.88
CA ASP A 108 -20.78 -2.35 11.74
C ASP A 108 -21.59 -2.75 12.99
N LEU A 109 -22.05 -4.01 13.04
CA LEU A 109 -22.97 -4.50 14.06
C LEU A 109 -22.34 -4.58 15.46
N LYS A 110 -21.01 -4.67 15.57
CA LYS A 110 -20.36 -4.72 16.88
C LYS A 110 -20.07 -3.33 17.42
N LYS A 111 -19.60 -2.42 16.57
CA LYS A 111 -19.35 -1.02 16.96
C LYS A 111 -20.62 -0.19 17.02
N GLY A 112 -21.68 -0.62 16.32
CA GLY A 112 -22.93 0.12 16.18
C GLY A 112 -22.80 1.39 15.34
N THR A 113 -21.81 1.47 14.47
CA THR A 113 -21.47 2.65 13.64
C THR A 113 -21.54 2.31 12.16
N MET A 114 -21.83 3.30 11.30
CA MET A 114 -21.77 3.08 9.85
C MET A 114 -20.32 2.96 9.39
N LEU A 115 -20.05 2.11 8.39
CA LEU A 115 -18.69 2.01 7.81
C LEU A 115 -18.27 3.33 7.16
N PHE A 116 -19.23 4.15 6.72
CA PHE A 116 -18.98 5.50 6.22
C PHE A 116 -18.23 6.39 7.24
N ASP A 117 -18.62 6.35 8.52
CA ASP A 117 -17.94 7.10 9.59
C ASP A 117 -16.49 6.61 9.79
N GLU A 118 -16.26 5.32 9.56
CA GLU A 118 -14.94 4.70 9.65
C GLU A 118 -14.00 5.15 8.53
N VAL A 119 -14.52 5.50 7.35
CA VAL A 119 -13.73 6.06 6.24
C VAL A 119 -12.98 7.31 6.71
N TYR A 120 -13.69 8.26 7.33
CA TYR A 120 -13.08 9.50 7.82
C TYR A 120 -12.08 9.23 8.94
N LYS A 121 -12.41 8.36 9.89
CA LYS A 121 -11.51 7.96 10.98
C LYS A 121 -10.22 7.33 10.45
N THR A 122 -10.33 6.40 9.51
CA THR A 122 -9.20 5.71 8.88
C THR A 122 -8.31 6.69 8.12
N LEU A 123 -8.91 7.59 7.34
CA LEU A 123 -8.20 8.66 6.64
C LEU A 123 -7.46 9.59 7.62
N SER A 124 -8.11 9.96 8.73
CA SER A 124 -7.53 10.79 9.78
C SER A 124 -6.31 10.13 10.43
N ASN A 125 -6.45 8.87 10.87
CA ASN A 125 -5.34 8.13 11.48
C ASN A 125 -4.17 7.98 10.51
N PHE A 126 -4.47 7.66 9.25
CA PHE A 126 -3.46 7.51 8.20
C PHE A 126 -2.69 8.81 7.93
N LEU A 127 -3.40 9.93 7.69
CA LEU A 127 -2.75 11.21 7.39
C LEU A 127 -1.97 11.76 8.58
N LYS A 128 -2.53 11.69 9.80
CA LYS A 128 -1.82 12.09 11.03
C LYS A 128 -0.58 11.24 11.27
N GLY A 129 -0.67 9.95 10.97
CA GLY A 129 0.46 9.03 11.05
C GLY A 129 1.56 9.35 10.06
N LEU A 130 1.21 9.65 8.80
CA LEU A 130 2.18 9.95 7.75
C LEU A 130 2.97 11.24 7.96
N VAL A 131 2.35 12.29 8.49
CA VAL A 131 2.99 13.61 8.63
C VAL A 131 3.83 13.76 9.89
N LYS A 132 3.81 12.75 10.78
CA LYS A 132 4.50 12.81 12.06
C LYS A 132 6.03 12.79 11.82
N PRO A 133 6.80 13.71 12.41
CA PRO A 133 8.26 13.65 12.34
C PRO A 133 8.77 12.31 12.91
N PHE A 134 9.84 11.76 12.35
CA PHE A 134 10.42 10.50 12.85
C PHE A 134 11.93 10.46 12.66
N LYS A 135 12.61 9.61 13.44
CA LYS A 135 14.03 9.30 13.25
C LYS A 135 14.19 7.90 12.70
N LEU A 136 15.12 7.74 11.78
CA LEU A 136 15.51 6.40 11.32
C LEU A 136 16.31 5.70 12.44
N PRO A 137 16.23 4.36 12.56
CA PRO A 137 17.00 3.62 13.56
C PRO A 137 18.49 3.83 13.31
N GLY A 138 19.23 4.22 14.35
CA GLY A 138 20.66 4.57 14.25
C GLY A 138 20.94 5.99 13.74
N CYS A 139 19.90 6.77 13.40
CA CYS A 139 20.03 8.14 12.92
C CYS A 139 19.73 9.14 14.04
N PHE A 140 20.50 10.21 14.09
CA PHE A 140 20.35 11.26 15.10
C PHE A 140 19.39 12.36 14.66
N ALA A 141 19.27 12.53 13.35
CA ALA A 141 18.44 13.55 12.71
C ALA A 141 16.98 13.10 12.56
N THR A 142 16.08 14.07 12.68
CA THR A 142 14.66 13.87 12.36
C THR A 142 14.45 14.01 10.87
N LEU A 143 13.79 13.03 10.27
CA LEU A 143 13.35 13.05 8.88
C LEU A 143 11.91 13.58 8.81
N SER A 144 11.71 14.54 7.91
CA SER A 144 10.40 15.10 7.56
C SER A 144 10.26 15.13 6.03
N PRO A 145 9.67 14.08 5.42
CA PRO A 145 9.48 14.05 3.99
C PRO A 145 8.40 15.05 3.53
N GLU A 146 8.52 15.53 2.30
CA GLU A 146 7.49 16.33 1.63
C GLU A 146 6.44 15.39 1.02
N ILE A 147 5.18 15.55 1.46
CA ILE A 147 4.09 14.64 1.11
C ILE A 147 3.08 15.40 0.26
N HIS A 148 2.99 15.05 -1.03
CA HIS A 148 1.94 15.52 -1.91
C HIS A 148 0.79 14.51 -1.93
N ALA A 149 -0.44 14.95 -1.74
CA ALA A 149 -1.61 14.08 -1.69
C ALA A 149 -2.75 14.61 -2.57
N THR A 150 -3.40 13.69 -3.27
CA THR A 150 -4.71 13.89 -3.90
C THR A 150 -5.67 12.90 -3.27
N ILE A 151 -6.83 13.38 -2.82
CA ILE A 151 -7.87 12.56 -2.17
C ILE A 151 -9.10 12.60 -3.05
N MET A 152 -9.61 11.42 -3.40
CA MET A 152 -10.78 11.25 -4.25
C MET A 152 -11.71 10.17 -3.74
N CYS A 153 -12.98 10.25 -4.12
CA CYS A 153 -14.02 9.30 -3.80
C CYS A 153 -14.36 8.46 -5.03
N TYR A 154 -14.61 7.18 -4.83
CA TYR A 154 -15.12 6.28 -5.84
C TYR A 154 -16.56 5.88 -5.50
N THR A 155 -17.45 5.88 -6.50
CA THR A 155 -18.81 5.34 -6.36
C THR A 155 -19.22 4.61 -7.63
N THR A 156 -20.16 3.68 -7.51
CA THR A 156 -20.62 2.83 -8.62
C THR A 156 -21.66 3.51 -9.51
N LEU A 157 -22.23 4.64 -9.09
CA LEU A 157 -23.22 5.38 -9.89
C LEU A 157 -22.56 6.10 -11.07
N LYS A 158 -22.91 5.72 -12.31
CA LYS A 158 -22.41 6.36 -13.55
C LYS A 158 -22.95 7.77 -13.73
N THR A 159 -24.19 8.01 -13.33
CA THR A 159 -24.89 9.30 -13.44
C THR A 159 -24.53 10.26 -12.31
N PHE A 160 -23.54 9.92 -11.49
CA PHE A 160 -23.12 10.75 -10.38
C PHE A 160 -22.35 11.98 -10.87
N ASN A 161 -23.05 13.12 -10.95
CA ASN A 161 -22.53 14.37 -11.50
C ASN A 161 -21.72 15.23 -10.51
N HIS A 162 -21.42 14.72 -9.31
CA HIS A 162 -20.66 15.47 -8.31
C HIS A 162 -19.15 15.22 -8.45
N ASN A 163 -18.34 16.21 -8.08
CA ASN A 163 -16.89 16.10 -8.18
C ASN A 163 -16.36 14.99 -7.26
N GLN A 164 -15.77 13.96 -7.87
CA GLN A 164 -15.16 12.84 -7.17
C GLN A 164 -13.78 13.17 -6.59
N VAL A 165 -13.16 14.28 -6.99
CA VAL A 165 -11.87 14.73 -6.42
C VAL A 165 -12.14 15.71 -5.28
N LEU A 166 -11.98 15.24 -4.03
CA LEU A 166 -12.16 16.09 -2.85
C LEU A 166 -11.06 17.15 -2.78
N VAL A 167 -9.80 16.74 -2.96
CA VAL A 167 -8.63 17.61 -2.96
C VAL A 167 -7.60 17.09 -3.94
N GLN A 168 -6.93 17.99 -4.63
CA GLN A 168 -5.86 17.68 -5.57
C GLN A 168 -4.59 18.42 -5.19
N GLY A 169 -3.43 17.74 -5.24
CA GLY A 169 -2.12 18.39 -5.16
C GLY A 169 -1.77 19.03 -3.81
N LEU A 170 -2.39 18.60 -2.71
CA LEU A 170 -2.15 19.12 -1.38
C LEU A 170 -0.75 18.75 -0.87
N VAL A 171 -0.08 19.68 -0.20
CA VAL A 171 1.11 19.36 0.60
C VAL A 171 0.69 19.12 2.05
N ALA A 172 0.79 17.89 2.53
CA ALA A 172 0.46 17.51 3.89
C ALA A 172 1.68 17.63 4.82
N THR A 173 1.51 18.31 5.94
CA THR A 173 2.54 18.57 6.96
C THR A 173 1.94 18.39 8.35
N SER A 174 2.79 18.24 9.37
CA SER A 174 2.34 18.14 10.77
C SER A 174 1.59 19.39 11.25
N GLN A 175 1.79 20.54 10.62
CA GLN A 175 1.16 21.81 11.02
C GLN A 175 -0.22 22.03 10.42
N ASN A 176 -0.47 21.52 9.20
CA ASN A 176 -1.71 21.77 8.48
C ASN A 176 -2.68 20.57 8.46
N VAL A 177 -2.24 19.39 8.93
CA VAL A 177 -3.03 18.15 8.85
C VAL A 177 -4.41 18.26 9.48
N ASP A 178 -4.54 18.90 10.64
CA ASP A 178 -5.85 19.03 11.32
C ASP A 178 -6.81 19.95 10.55
N SER A 179 -6.30 21.01 9.91
CA SER A 179 -7.09 21.88 9.03
C SER A 179 -7.51 21.15 7.75
N ILE A 180 -6.59 20.38 7.16
CA ILE A 180 -6.90 19.52 6.01
C ILE A 180 -8.02 18.55 6.36
N LEU A 181 -7.90 17.85 7.49
CA LEU A 181 -8.87 16.85 7.93
C LEU A 181 -10.24 17.47 8.22
N SER A 182 -10.29 18.62 8.89
CA SER A 182 -11.55 19.34 9.13
C SER A 182 -12.27 19.65 7.81
N ARG A 183 -11.54 20.18 6.83
CA ARG A 183 -12.08 20.42 5.47
C ARG A 183 -12.48 19.13 4.77
N MET A 184 -11.78 18.01 5.01
CA MET A 184 -12.15 16.70 4.43
C MET A 184 -13.43 16.16 5.03
N GLY A 185 -13.65 16.34 6.33
CA GLY A 185 -14.92 16.00 6.98
C GLY A 185 -16.10 16.73 6.34
N GLU A 186 -15.99 18.05 6.14
CA GLU A 186 -17.03 18.84 5.47
C GLU A 186 -17.29 18.37 4.03
N LYS A 187 -16.22 18.16 3.24
CA LYS A 187 -16.35 17.70 1.85
C LYS A 187 -16.92 16.29 1.75
N LEU A 188 -16.56 15.39 2.67
CA LEU A 188 -17.10 14.04 2.73
C LEU A 188 -18.59 14.06 3.09
N ALA A 189 -19.00 14.84 4.09
CA ALA A 189 -20.41 14.99 4.45
C ALA A 189 -21.25 15.58 3.30
N ALA A 190 -20.71 16.55 2.57
CA ALA A 190 -21.35 17.10 1.39
C ALA A 190 -21.46 16.06 0.26
N PHE A 191 -20.39 15.28 0.05
CA PHE A 191 -20.37 14.19 -0.94
C PHE A 191 -21.39 13.10 -0.59
N GLU A 192 -21.46 12.69 0.68
CA GLU A 192 -22.43 11.74 1.21
C GLU A 192 -23.86 12.20 0.96
N SER A 193 -24.15 13.47 1.28
CA SER A 193 -25.47 14.05 1.08
C SER A 193 -25.87 14.06 -0.40
N ALA A 194 -24.93 14.39 -1.30
CA ALA A 194 -25.13 14.33 -2.74
C ALA A 194 -25.33 12.89 -3.24
N LEU A 195 -24.59 11.94 -2.68
CA LEU A 195 -24.71 10.52 -2.99
C LEU A 195 -26.09 9.98 -2.60
N ALA A 196 -26.56 10.29 -1.38
CA ALA A 196 -27.88 9.91 -0.90
C ALA A 196 -29.01 10.51 -1.76
N ALA A 197 -28.89 11.78 -2.17
CA ALA A 197 -29.87 12.43 -3.04
C ALA A 197 -29.95 11.74 -4.42
N ASN A 198 -28.79 11.44 -5.03
CA ASN A 198 -28.73 10.76 -6.32
C ASN A 198 -29.24 9.31 -6.26
N PHE A 199 -28.94 8.57 -5.18
CA PHE A 199 -29.52 7.24 -4.97
C PHE A 199 -31.04 7.29 -4.81
N LYS A 200 -31.56 8.28 -4.10
CA LYS A 200 -33.00 8.48 -3.95
C LYS A 200 -33.66 8.71 -5.31
N GLU A 201 -33.09 9.58 -6.13
CA GLU A 201 -33.59 9.86 -7.49
C GLU A 201 -33.56 8.61 -8.38
N TYR A 202 -32.44 7.87 -8.35
CA TYR A 202 -32.30 6.61 -9.07
C TYR A 202 -33.36 5.58 -8.64
N LEU A 203 -33.62 5.43 -7.34
CA LEU A 203 -34.65 4.54 -6.85
C LEU A 203 -36.04 4.99 -7.28
N THR A 204 -36.37 6.28 -7.17
CA THR A 204 -37.70 6.79 -7.58
C THR A 204 -37.96 6.61 -9.07
N ASN A 205 -36.94 6.82 -9.91
CA ASN A 205 -37.08 6.68 -11.36
C ASN A 205 -37.20 5.21 -11.80
N ASN A 206 -36.57 4.28 -11.08
CA ASN A 206 -36.64 2.84 -11.36
C ASN A 206 -37.77 2.10 -10.63
N SER A 207 -38.44 2.74 -9.66
CA SER A 207 -39.57 2.16 -8.92
C SER A 207 -40.75 1.77 -9.83
N SER A 208 -40.94 2.48 -10.95
CA SER A 208 -41.97 2.16 -11.95
C SER A 208 -41.69 0.84 -12.70
N ASN A 209 -40.42 0.45 -12.83
CA ASN A 209 -40.02 -0.82 -13.44
C ASN A 209 -39.96 -1.98 -12.43
N PHE A 210 -39.62 -1.71 -11.16
CA PHE A 210 -39.47 -2.76 -10.14
C PHE A 210 -40.82 -3.30 -9.64
N ALA A 211 -41.85 -2.44 -9.55
CA ALA A 211 -43.20 -2.85 -9.13
C ALA A 211 -43.89 -3.79 -10.14
N SER A 212 -43.53 -3.72 -11.43
CA SER A 212 -44.08 -4.59 -12.47
C SER A 212 -43.57 -6.04 -12.40
N SER A 213 -42.41 -6.28 -11.78
CA SER A 213 -41.79 -7.62 -11.77
C SER A 213 -42.26 -8.51 -10.60
N TYR A 214 -42.89 -7.95 -9.57
CA TYR A 214 -43.31 -8.71 -8.39
C TYR A 214 -44.77 -9.21 -8.45
N TYR A 215 -45.60 -8.61 -9.31
CA TYR A 215 -47.01 -9.00 -9.48
C TYR A 215 -47.28 -9.99 -10.62
N ASP A 216 -46.29 -10.31 -11.47
CA ASP A 216 -46.45 -11.30 -12.55
C ASP A 216 -46.05 -12.72 -12.09
N ILE A 217 -46.74 -13.22 -11.06
CA ILE A 217 -46.83 -14.66 -10.75
C ILE A 217 -48.10 -15.22 -11.41
N ARG A 218 -48.25 -15.02 -12.71
CA ARG A 218 -49.18 -15.79 -13.54
C ARG A 218 -48.40 -16.34 -14.74
N PRO A 219 -48.35 -17.66 -14.96
CA PRO A 219 -47.72 -18.19 -16.14
C PRO A 219 -48.60 -17.89 -17.36
N PRO A 220 -48.16 -17.12 -18.37
CA PRO A 220 -48.91 -17.01 -19.61
C PRO A 220 -48.53 -18.21 -20.48
N MET A 221 -49.50 -19.09 -20.71
CA MET A 221 -49.45 -20.00 -21.84
C MET A 221 -49.29 -19.20 -23.14
N SER A 222 -48.31 -19.62 -23.96
CA SER A 222 -48.22 -19.41 -25.41
C SER A 222 -48.33 -17.96 -25.94
N SER A 223 -47.18 -17.31 -26.17
CA SER A 223 -46.98 -16.34 -27.26
C SER A 223 -45.47 -16.17 -27.53
N PRO A 224 -45.02 -15.93 -28.78
CA PRO A 224 -43.61 -16.05 -29.14
C PRO A 224 -42.78 -14.91 -28.55
N VAL A 225 -41.57 -15.26 -28.15
CA VAL A 225 -40.54 -14.41 -27.56
C VAL A 225 -40.23 -13.23 -28.48
N LEU A 226 -40.88 -12.09 -28.23
CA LEU A 226 -40.37 -10.79 -28.64
C LEU A 226 -39.14 -10.52 -27.77
N SER A 227 -37.97 -10.69 -28.39
CA SER A 227 -36.69 -10.23 -27.87
C SER A 227 -36.72 -8.71 -27.71
N HIS A 228 -37.29 -8.25 -26.60
CA HIS A 228 -37.03 -6.90 -26.11
C HIS A 228 -35.53 -6.82 -25.82
N GLN A 229 -34.80 -6.25 -26.78
CA GLN A 229 -33.48 -5.68 -26.59
C GLN A 229 -33.62 -4.57 -25.54
N ILE A 230 -33.59 -4.96 -24.26
CA ILE A 230 -33.36 -4.05 -23.16
C ILE A 230 -31.99 -3.43 -23.45
N SER A 231 -31.99 -2.16 -23.81
CA SER A 231 -30.79 -1.33 -23.93
C SER A 231 -30.04 -1.42 -22.61
N LYS A 232 -28.99 -2.25 -22.59
CA LYS A 232 -28.15 -2.56 -21.43
C LYS A 232 -27.23 -1.39 -21.08
N ASP A 233 -27.78 -0.22 -20.77
CA ASP A 233 -27.03 0.81 -20.06
C ASP A 233 -27.63 0.93 -18.65
N SER A 234 -27.18 0.04 -17.77
CA SER A 234 -27.43 0.24 -16.34
C SER A 234 -26.68 1.50 -15.90
N ASP A 235 -27.38 2.44 -15.27
CA ASP A 235 -26.80 3.64 -14.63
C ASP A 235 -25.84 3.29 -13.48
N VAL A 236 -25.74 2.01 -13.12
CA VAL A 236 -24.78 1.47 -12.16
C VAL A 236 -23.65 0.78 -12.94
N ASN A 237 -22.41 1.09 -12.58
CA ASN A 237 -21.21 0.42 -13.07
C ASN A 237 -21.23 -1.07 -12.68
N ASN A 238 -20.63 -1.91 -13.53
CA ASN A 238 -20.37 -3.30 -13.16
C ASN A 238 -19.55 -3.32 -11.85
N PRO A 239 -20.00 -3.97 -10.76
CA PRO A 239 -19.23 -4.06 -9.52
C PRO A 239 -17.83 -4.66 -9.72
N GLU A 240 -17.64 -5.52 -10.72
CA GLU A 240 -16.33 -6.09 -11.10
C GLU A 240 -15.37 -5.06 -11.69
N ALA A 241 -15.89 -3.94 -12.20
CA ALA A 241 -15.06 -2.84 -12.70
C ALA A 241 -14.58 -1.91 -11.58
N GLY A 242 -15.02 -2.10 -10.32
CA GLY A 242 -14.77 -1.17 -9.23
C GLY A 242 -13.28 -0.97 -8.95
N ILE A 243 -12.57 -2.06 -8.66
CA ILE A 243 -11.15 -2.01 -8.38
C ILE A 243 -10.34 -1.51 -9.59
N VAL A 244 -10.74 -1.88 -10.80
CA VAL A 244 -10.11 -1.44 -12.05
C VAL A 244 -10.22 0.07 -12.20
N ASN A 245 -11.41 0.62 -12.01
CA ASN A 245 -11.68 2.05 -12.14
C ASN A 245 -10.95 2.84 -11.08
N MET A 246 -10.96 2.37 -9.82
CA MET A 246 -10.16 2.98 -8.74
C MET A 246 -8.68 3.04 -9.13
N ILE A 247 -8.08 1.92 -9.53
CA ILE A 247 -6.65 1.89 -9.90
C ILE A 247 -6.35 2.81 -11.08
N ARG A 248 -7.16 2.76 -12.15
CA ARG A 248 -6.97 3.61 -13.34
C ARG A 248 -7.08 5.09 -13.02
N ASN A 249 -8.13 5.48 -12.29
CA ASN A 249 -8.34 6.86 -11.86
C ASN A 249 -7.20 7.34 -10.95
N GLY A 250 -6.74 6.47 -10.05
CA GLY A 250 -5.61 6.73 -9.18
C GLY A 250 -4.31 6.98 -9.94
N MET A 251 -4.03 6.14 -10.95
CA MET A 251 -2.88 6.32 -11.83
C MET A 251 -2.92 7.63 -12.60
N MET A 252 -4.08 8.02 -13.13
CA MET A 252 -4.25 9.31 -13.81
C MET A 252 -4.03 10.48 -12.85
N ALA A 253 -4.60 10.42 -11.65
CA ALA A 253 -4.42 11.45 -10.63
C ALA A 253 -2.95 11.57 -10.17
N LEU A 254 -2.20 10.46 -10.12
CA LEU A 254 -0.78 10.46 -9.78
C LEU A 254 0.07 11.22 -10.80
N GLN A 255 -0.31 11.22 -12.08
CA GLN A 255 0.37 11.97 -13.14
C GLN A 255 0.25 13.49 -12.95
N LEU A 256 -0.75 13.95 -12.20
CA LEU A 256 -0.96 15.37 -11.88
C LEU A 256 -0.15 15.84 -10.66
N LEU A 257 0.54 14.92 -9.98
CA LEU A 257 1.43 15.20 -8.84
C LEU A 257 2.90 15.23 -9.29
N PRO A 258 3.80 15.89 -8.54
CA PRO A 258 5.20 16.08 -8.94
C PRO A 258 5.92 14.78 -9.34
N GLU A 259 6.56 14.76 -10.51
CA GLU A 259 7.14 13.53 -11.09
C GLU A 259 8.36 12.99 -10.32
N ASN A 260 9.14 13.89 -9.73
CA ASN A 260 10.37 13.59 -8.98
C ASN A 260 10.07 13.14 -7.53
N SER A 261 9.14 12.20 -7.38
CA SER A 261 8.70 11.70 -6.08
C SER A 261 8.34 10.21 -6.13
N SER A 262 8.46 9.54 -4.99
CA SER A 262 7.99 8.16 -4.82
C SER A 262 6.46 8.12 -4.85
N ALA A 263 5.90 7.29 -5.74
CA ALA A 263 4.46 7.24 -5.99
C ALA A 263 3.79 6.11 -5.20
N GLY A 264 2.72 6.46 -4.49
CA GLY A 264 1.85 5.51 -3.79
C GLY A 264 0.38 5.72 -4.17
N LEU A 265 -0.33 4.62 -4.37
CA LEU A 265 -1.78 4.58 -4.48
C LEU A 265 -2.32 3.92 -3.21
N VAL A 266 -3.28 4.55 -2.54
CA VAL A 266 -3.88 4.04 -1.31
C VAL A 266 -5.38 3.94 -1.52
N VAL A 267 -5.95 2.75 -1.35
CA VAL A 267 -7.38 2.51 -1.47
C VAL A 267 -7.95 2.20 -0.09
N VAL A 268 -8.94 2.97 0.34
CA VAL A 268 -9.69 2.77 1.58
C VAL A 268 -10.99 2.10 1.22
N THR A 269 -11.22 0.85 1.65
CA THR A 269 -12.35 0.02 1.21
C THR A 269 -12.68 -1.04 2.26
N ASP A 270 -13.92 -1.52 2.30
CA ASP A 270 -14.34 -2.66 3.13
C ASP A 270 -13.98 -4.02 2.50
N GLY A 271 -13.30 -4.02 1.35
CA GLY A 271 -12.84 -5.22 0.68
C GLY A 271 -13.92 -5.94 -0.15
N CYS A 272 -15.14 -5.40 -0.25
CA CYS A 272 -16.18 -5.92 -1.14
C CYS A 272 -15.93 -5.53 -2.60
N LEU A 273 -14.82 -6.04 -3.14
CA LEU A 273 -14.33 -5.74 -4.48
C LEU A 273 -14.74 -6.84 -5.45
N GLY A 274 -15.35 -6.51 -6.59
CA GLY A 274 -15.58 -7.51 -7.62
C GLY A 274 -14.26 -8.02 -8.21
N VAL A 275 -14.20 -9.30 -8.56
CA VAL A 275 -13.02 -9.93 -9.15
C VAL A 275 -12.88 -9.47 -10.61
N PRO A 276 -11.80 -8.77 -10.99
CA PRO A 276 -11.62 -8.29 -12.35
C PRO A 276 -11.30 -9.43 -13.32
N ASP A 277 -11.56 -9.22 -14.61
CA ASP A 277 -11.07 -10.11 -15.68
C ASP A 277 -9.54 -10.29 -15.60
N THR A 278 -9.07 -11.52 -15.73
CA THR A 278 -7.66 -11.89 -15.52
C THR A 278 -6.72 -11.12 -16.45
N ASN A 279 -7.09 -10.93 -17.72
CA ASN A 279 -6.23 -10.24 -18.69
C ASN A 279 -6.11 -8.75 -18.35
N LEU A 280 -7.23 -8.13 -17.99
CA LEU A 280 -7.28 -6.75 -17.57
C LEU A 280 -6.51 -6.53 -16.26
N PHE A 281 -6.63 -7.47 -15.32
CA PHE A 281 -5.92 -7.43 -14.06
C PHE A 281 -4.40 -7.51 -14.23
N GLU A 282 -3.91 -8.45 -15.05
CA GLU A 282 -2.48 -8.56 -15.37
C GLU A 282 -1.92 -7.30 -16.05
N PHE A 283 -2.72 -6.70 -16.94
CA PHE A 283 -2.36 -5.43 -17.57
C PHE A 283 -2.22 -4.32 -16.53
N LEU A 284 -3.19 -4.15 -15.62
CA LEU A 284 -3.14 -3.13 -14.57
C LEU A 284 -1.96 -3.31 -13.63
N LEU A 285 -1.69 -4.54 -13.19
CA LEU A 285 -0.53 -4.84 -12.36
C LEU A 285 0.78 -4.53 -13.09
N THR A 286 0.89 -4.88 -14.37
CA THR A 286 2.05 -4.55 -15.18
C THR A 286 2.24 -3.04 -15.29
N GLN A 287 1.15 -2.28 -15.44
CA GLN A 287 1.21 -0.82 -15.46
C GLN A 287 1.67 -0.24 -14.12
N LEU A 288 1.12 -0.69 -12.99
CA LEU A 288 1.55 -0.25 -11.65
C LEU A 288 3.04 -0.55 -11.41
N ARG A 289 3.52 -1.73 -11.81
CA ARG A 289 4.93 -2.11 -11.66
C ARG A 289 5.86 -1.31 -12.57
N THR A 290 5.49 -1.11 -13.82
CA THR A 290 6.28 -0.35 -14.80
C THR A 290 6.39 1.13 -14.43
N SER A 291 5.28 1.71 -13.94
CA SER A 291 5.25 3.06 -13.38
C SER A 291 5.79 3.14 -11.96
N THR A 292 6.15 2.00 -11.37
CA THR A 292 6.74 1.86 -10.04
C THR A 292 5.91 2.56 -8.95
N ILE A 293 4.60 2.36 -9.03
CA ILE A 293 3.58 2.79 -8.08
C ILE A 293 3.33 1.66 -7.08
N ALA A 294 3.45 1.95 -5.79
CA ALA A 294 3.07 1.03 -4.72
C ALA A 294 1.58 1.16 -4.43
N CYS A 295 0.80 0.09 -4.60
CA CYS A 295 -0.63 0.09 -4.30
C CYS A 295 -0.87 -0.49 -2.90
N SER A 296 -1.50 0.27 -2.01
CA SER A 296 -1.78 -0.12 -0.64
C SER A 296 -3.28 -0.09 -0.35
N PHE A 297 -3.73 -0.92 0.57
CA PHE A 297 -5.13 -1.02 0.97
C PHE A 297 -5.28 -0.78 2.46
N LEU A 298 -6.24 0.08 2.82
CA LEU A 298 -6.69 0.29 4.19
C LEU A 298 -8.09 -0.33 4.29
N CYS A 299 -8.18 -1.47 4.97
CA CYS A 299 -9.44 -2.18 5.14
C CYS A 299 -10.34 -1.45 6.15
N LEU A 300 -11.63 -1.43 5.86
CA LEU A 300 -12.69 -0.93 6.73
C LEU A 300 -13.54 -2.10 7.23
N GLY A 301 -14.20 -1.91 8.36
CA GLY A 301 -14.98 -2.96 8.99
C GLY A 301 -14.12 -3.89 9.84
N GLU A 302 -14.71 -5.01 10.25
CA GLU A 302 -14.10 -5.93 11.20
C GLU A 302 -13.51 -7.18 10.54
N ASP A 303 -12.50 -7.76 11.21
CA ASP A 303 -12.03 -9.12 11.00
C ASP A 303 -13.20 -10.11 11.09
N LEU A 304 -13.30 -11.04 10.13
CA LEU A 304 -14.34 -12.07 9.99
C LEU A 304 -14.90 -12.54 11.34
N SER A 305 -16.04 -11.99 11.72
CA SER A 305 -16.74 -12.37 12.94
C SER A 305 -17.98 -13.21 12.61
N PRO A 306 -18.38 -14.16 13.48
CA PRO A 306 -19.60 -14.94 13.27
C PRO A 306 -20.88 -14.09 13.28
N PHE A 307 -20.78 -12.82 13.65
CA PHE A 307 -21.84 -11.81 13.62
C PHE A 307 -21.73 -10.87 12.41
N GLY A 308 -20.86 -11.19 11.43
CA GLY A 308 -20.74 -10.43 10.20
C GLY A 308 -22.05 -10.37 9.42
N HIS A 309 -22.22 -9.30 8.63
CA HIS A 309 -23.37 -9.13 7.76
C HIS A 309 -23.54 -10.33 6.82
N PHE A 310 -24.76 -10.83 6.70
CA PHE A 310 -25.07 -11.88 5.74
C PHE A 310 -24.71 -11.41 4.32
N GLY A 311 -23.75 -12.10 3.69
CA GLY A 311 -23.29 -11.80 2.33
C GLY A 311 -22.11 -10.81 2.23
N HIS A 312 -21.58 -10.27 3.33
CA HIS A 312 -20.34 -9.49 3.32
C HIS A 312 -19.14 -10.43 3.40
N ILE A 313 -18.43 -10.59 2.28
CA ILE A 313 -17.22 -11.41 2.19
C ILE A 313 -16.11 -10.53 1.58
N PRO A 314 -15.19 -10.00 2.41
CA PRO A 314 -14.11 -9.17 1.91
C PRO A 314 -13.08 -10.00 1.13
N HIS A 315 -12.64 -9.50 -0.01
CA HIS A 315 -11.58 -10.09 -0.84
C HIS A 315 -10.18 -9.71 -0.30
N VAL A 316 -9.90 -10.10 0.94
CA VAL A 316 -8.64 -9.82 1.63
C VAL A 316 -7.44 -10.35 0.86
N GLU A 317 -7.51 -11.58 0.35
CA GLU A 317 -6.43 -12.20 -0.43
C GLU A 317 -6.09 -11.41 -1.69
N LEU A 318 -7.10 -10.86 -2.38
CA LEU A 318 -6.90 -10.06 -3.58
C LEU A 318 -6.20 -8.74 -3.25
N MET A 319 -6.64 -8.05 -2.20
CA MET A 319 -6.01 -6.80 -1.74
C MET A 319 -4.55 -7.03 -1.32
N GLN A 320 -4.30 -8.08 -0.52
CA GLN A 320 -2.96 -8.48 -0.10
C GLN A 320 -2.07 -8.85 -1.29
N PHE A 321 -2.62 -9.58 -2.27
CA PHE A 321 -1.90 -9.95 -3.48
C PHE A 321 -1.46 -8.71 -4.28
N ILE A 322 -2.38 -7.77 -4.53
CA ILE A 322 -2.07 -6.52 -5.26
C ILE A 322 -1.04 -5.69 -4.49
N ALA A 323 -1.19 -5.57 -3.18
CA ALA A 323 -0.26 -4.83 -2.33
C ALA A 323 1.15 -5.42 -2.42
N THR A 324 1.29 -6.72 -2.17
CA THR A 324 2.59 -7.41 -2.22
C THR A 324 3.19 -7.38 -3.63
N ALA A 325 2.38 -7.58 -4.68
CA ALA A 325 2.86 -7.56 -6.08
C ALA A 325 3.36 -6.19 -6.53
N THR A 326 2.96 -5.11 -5.85
CA THR A 326 3.33 -3.72 -6.19
C THR A 326 4.26 -3.06 -5.17
N PHE A 327 4.71 -3.80 -4.14
CA PHE A 327 5.47 -3.28 -2.99
C PHE A 327 4.71 -2.22 -2.19
N GLY A 328 3.38 -2.34 -2.12
CA GLY A 328 2.56 -1.61 -1.16
C GLY A 328 2.30 -2.42 0.11
N SER A 329 1.27 -2.02 0.83
CA SER A 329 0.94 -2.54 2.15
C SER A 329 -0.56 -2.78 2.31
N TYR A 330 -0.91 -3.79 3.09
CA TYR A 330 -2.29 -4.06 3.49
C TYR A 330 -2.42 -3.76 4.99
N PHE A 331 -3.40 -2.95 5.35
CA PHE A 331 -3.77 -2.66 6.73
C PHE A 331 -5.14 -3.22 7.01
N ASP A 332 -5.21 -4.18 7.93
CA ASP A 332 -6.48 -4.72 8.40
C ASP A 332 -7.22 -3.71 9.29
N ASN A 333 -6.45 -3.00 10.11
CA ASN A 333 -6.92 -1.89 10.92
C ASN A 333 -5.90 -0.75 10.86
N CYS A 334 -6.39 0.49 10.94
CA CYS A 334 -5.59 1.71 10.93
C CYS A 334 -5.45 2.27 12.36
N PRO A 335 -4.39 1.89 13.10
CA PRO A 335 -4.22 2.29 14.49
C PRO A 335 -3.99 3.80 14.61
N ASP A 336 -4.52 4.41 15.67
CA ASP A 336 -4.16 5.78 16.01
C ASP A 336 -2.74 5.82 16.61
N VAL A 337 -1.84 6.53 15.94
CA VAL A 337 -0.43 6.68 16.33
C VAL A 337 -0.16 8.02 17.03
N SER A 338 -1.21 8.75 17.40
CA SER A 338 -1.12 10.02 18.15
C SER A 338 -0.34 9.85 19.46
N GLN A 339 -0.59 8.76 20.19
CA GLN A 339 0.00 8.48 21.51
C GLN A 339 1.40 7.86 21.48
N MET A 340 1.91 7.42 20.32
CA MET A 340 3.26 6.85 20.22
C MET A 340 4.34 7.91 20.46
N GLU A 341 5.51 7.48 20.94
CA GLU A 341 6.67 8.36 21.12
C GLU A 341 6.96 9.16 19.84
N SER A 342 7.23 10.45 19.99
CA SER A 342 7.22 11.44 18.91
C SER A 342 8.34 11.27 17.87
N ASN A 343 9.33 10.40 18.13
CA ASN A 343 10.54 10.30 17.31
C ASN A 343 10.80 8.90 16.72
N SER A 344 10.01 7.89 17.04
CA SER A 344 10.22 6.54 16.49
C SER A 344 9.48 6.33 15.17
N LEU A 345 9.96 5.37 14.37
CA LEU A 345 9.27 4.94 13.15
C LEU A 345 7.92 4.30 13.51
N ASN A 346 6.83 4.97 13.16
CA ASN A 346 5.49 4.39 13.24
C ASN A 346 5.23 3.40 12.09
N VAL A 347 4.08 2.75 12.14
CA VAL A 347 3.66 1.73 11.17
C VAL A 347 3.51 2.31 9.76
N TYR A 348 2.89 3.48 9.64
CA TYR A 348 2.65 4.15 8.37
C TYR A 348 3.96 4.54 7.68
N HIS A 349 4.97 4.99 8.42
CA HIS A 349 6.29 5.29 7.89
C HIS A 349 6.99 4.04 7.34
N LYS A 350 6.94 2.94 8.10
CA LYS A 350 7.53 1.67 7.65
C LYS A 350 6.85 1.15 6.39
N ALA A 351 5.53 1.32 6.28
CA ALA A 351 4.74 0.86 5.15
C ALA A 351 4.92 1.72 3.89
N MET A 352 4.89 3.05 4.05
CA MET A 352 4.75 3.97 2.93
C MET A 352 6.07 4.63 2.49
N PHE A 353 7.06 4.73 3.39
CA PHE A 353 8.31 5.45 3.10
C PHE A 353 9.51 4.54 2.86
N LEU A 354 9.58 3.40 3.55
CA LEU A 354 10.71 2.48 3.43
C LEU A 354 10.50 1.52 2.27
N TRP A 355 11.45 1.47 1.34
CA TRP A 355 11.41 0.52 0.24
C TRP A 355 12.64 -0.39 0.26
N SER A 356 12.44 -1.70 0.08
CA SER A 356 13.53 -2.66 -0.15
C SER A 356 13.18 -3.62 -1.28
N PHE A 357 14.20 -4.06 -2.03
CA PHE A 357 14.06 -5.14 -3.01
C PHE A 357 14.27 -6.53 -2.38
N GLN A 358 14.87 -6.58 -1.19
CA GLN A 358 15.08 -7.80 -0.42
C GLN A 358 13.76 -8.13 0.26
N ARG A 359 13.30 -9.39 0.12
CA ARG A 359 12.07 -9.88 0.78
C ARG A 359 10.77 -9.18 0.36
N GLY A 360 10.69 -8.60 -0.84
CA GLY A 360 9.46 -7.96 -1.31
C GLY A 360 8.22 -8.89 -1.38
N LEU A 361 8.40 -10.21 -1.39
CA LEU A 361 7.32 -11.20 -1.32
C LEU A 361 6.92 -11.61 0.12
N GLU A 362 7.62 -11.12 1.16
CA GLU A 362 7.20 -11.30 2.55
C GLU A 362 5.99 -10.40 2.88
N GLY A 363 5.74 -9.37 2.06
CA GLY A 363 4.69 -8.37 2.26
C GLY A 363 4.99 -7.44 3.44
N PHE A 364 4.40 -6.25 3.46
CA PHE A 364 4.38 -5.45 4.67
C PHE A 364 3.32 -6.04 5.62
N ARG A 365 3.75 -6.66 6.71
CA ARG A 365 2.85 -7.16 7.77
C ARG A 365 2.88 -6.19 8.95
N PHE A 366 1.79 -5.47 9.17
CA PHE A 366 1.48 -4.99 10.51
C PHE A 366 0.73 -6.11 11.23
N ASP A 367 1.47 -7.05 11.83
CA ASP A 367 0.85 -7.96 12.78
C ASP A 367 0.56 -7.14 14.05
N LEU A 368 -0.72 -6.95 14.38
CA LEU A 368 -1.19 -6.43 15.68
C LEU A 368 -0.60 -7.21 16.89
N GLY A 369 0.09 -8.33 16.65
CA GLY A 369 0.75 -9.17 17.64
C GLY A 369 1.84 -8.50 18.47
N ASP A 370 2.52 -7.45 17.99
CA ASP A 370 3.61 -6.83 18.79
C ASP A 370 3.12 -5.83 19.85
N HIS A 371 1.87 -5.37 19.79
CA HIS A 371 1.29 -4.48 20.81
C HIS A 371 0.10 -5.10 21.58
N LEU A 372 -0.51 -6.19 21.10
CA LEU A 372 -1.66 -6.84 21.74
C LEU A 372 -1.33 -8.02 22.68
N ILE A 373 -0.06 -8.32 22.99
CA ILE A 373 0.27 -9.33 24.03
C ILE A 373 -0.24 -8.88 25.42
N THR A 374 -0.72 -7.64 25.57
CA THR A 374 -1.19 -7.12 26.86
C THR A 374 -2.71 -7.03 27.04
N GLN A 375 -3.56 -7.43 26.08
CA GLN A 375 -5.01 -7.46 26.33
C GLN A 375 -5.70 -8.73 25.81
N GLN A 376 -6.48 -9.30 26.73
CA GLN A 376 -7.12 -10.60 26.66
C GLN A 376 -8.15 -10.70 25.54
N ALA A 377 -7.77 -11.31 24.41
CA ALA A 377 -8.64 -12.18 23.60
C ALA A 377 -7.76 -12.83 22.54
N SER A 378 -7.48 -14.13 22.68
CA SER A 378 -6.89 -14.91 21.60
C SER A 378 -7.88 -14.95 20.43
N PRO A 379 -7.61 -14.34 19.26
CA PRO A 379 -8.42 -14.58 18.08
C PRO A 379 -8.36 -16.07 17.77
N SER A 380 -9.50 -16.67 17.40
CA SER A 380 -9.55 -18.09 17.09
C SER A 380 -8.54 -18.41 15.98
N GLN A 381 -7.88 -19.58 16.05
CA GLN A 381 -6.90 -20.01 15.05
C GLN A 381 -7.45 -19.97 13.61
N LEU A 382 -8.77 -19.95 13.43
CA LEU A 382 -9.46 -19.89 12.16
C LEU A 382 -9.46 -18.47 11.55
N VAL A 383 -9.65 -17.44 12.38
CA VAL A 383 -9.53 -16.03 11.96
C VAL A 383 -8.07 -15.71 11.61
N GLN A 384 -7.13 -16.19 12.43
CA GLN A 384 -5.70 -16.05 12.14
C GLN A 384 -5.28 -16.80 10.86
N LYS A 385 -5.98 -17.88 10.48
CA LYS A 385 -5.78 -18.62 9.22
C LYS A 385 -6.33 -17.86 8.01
N LEU A 386 -7.49 -17.22 8.12
CA LEU A 386 -8.11 -16.45 7.02
C LEU A 386 -7.37 -15.13 6.74
N LEU A 387 -6.79 -14.51 7.76
CA LEU A 387 -5.99 -13.30 7.64
C LEU A 387 -4.53 -13.59 7.22
N SER A 388 -4.13 -14.87 7.21
CA SER A 388 -2.75 -15.24 6.88
C SER A 388 -2.48 -15.08 5.39
N HIS A 389 -1.41 -14.32 5.07
CA HIS A 389 -1.02 -14.07 3.69
C HIS A 389 -0.83 -15.40 2.92
N PRO A 390 -1.43 -15.54 1.72
CA PRO A 390 -1.48 -16.82 0.98
C PRO A 390 -0.08 -17.38 0.66
N ILE A 391 0.94 -16.53 0.60
CA ILE A 391 2.33 -16.94 0.31
C ILE A 391 3.08 -17.46 1.55
N HIS A 392 2.68 -17.11 2.78
CA HIS A 392 3.54 -17.27 3.97
C HIS A 392 2.90 -18.02 5.16
N GLY A 393 1.59 -18.29 5.17
CA GLY A 393 0.95 -19.00 6.27
C GLY A 393 1.50 -20.43 6.46
N LYS A 394 2.50 -20.63 7.34
CA LYS A 394 2.89 -21.96 7.86
C LYS A 394 1.71 -22.70 8.54
N LEU A 395 0.64 -21.96 8.87
CA LEU A 395 -0.61 -22.45 9.45
C LEU A 395 -1.77 -22.56 8.42
N ALA A 396 -1.56 -22.13 7.17
CA ALA A 396 -2.57 -22.18 6.11
C ALA A 396 -2.46 -23.53 5.35
N SER A 397 -3.16 -24.55 5.85
CA SER A 397 -3.36 -25.81 5.14
C SER A 397 -4.51 -25.74 4.12
N VAL A 398 -4.72 -24.60 3.45
CA VAL A 398 -5.86 -24.48 2.51
C VAL A 398 -5.47 -24.91 1.10
N MET A 399 -4.26 -24.60 0.62
CA MET A 399 -3.63 -25.28 -0.51
C MET A 399 -2.12 -25.19 -0.36
N SER A 400 -1.38 -26.27 -0.62
CA SER A 400 0.07 -26.13 -0.79
C SER A 400 0.29 -25.17 -1.95
N ASN A 401 1.14 -24.15 -1.76
CA ASN A 401 1.52 -23.26 -2.84
C ASN A 401 2.19 -24.10 -3.94
N VAL A 402 1.42 -24.51 -4.95
CA VAL A 402 1.93 -25.29 -6.08
C VAL A 402 2.68 -24.32 -6.98
N ARG A 403 3.98 -24.20 -6.73
CA ARG A 403 4.89 -23.47 -7.62
C ARG A 403 5.01 -24.26 -8.92
N LYS A 404 4.31 -23.81 -9.95
CA LYS A 404 4.53 -24.29 -11.30
C LYS A 404 5.69 -23.51 -11.91
N SER A 405 6.77 -24.20 -12.26
CA SER A 405 7.82 -23.62 -13.08
C SER A 405 7.21 -23.24 -14.43
N HIS A 406 6.96 -21.94 -14.64
CA HIS A 406 6.32 -21.46 -15.86
C HIS A 406 7.27 -21.53 -17.06
N SER A 407 8.53 -21.14 -16.85
CA SER A 407 9.57 -21.21 -17.87
C SER A 407 10.96 -21.29 -17.23
N LYS A 408 11.89 -21.95 -17.92
CA LYS A 408 13.31 -21.95 -17.60
C LYS A 408 14.07 -21.65 -18.89
N CYS A 409 14.94 -20.65 -18.85
CA CYS A 409 15.71 -20.20 -20.00
C CYS A 409 17.11 -19.81 -19.54
N ASP A 410 18.12 -20.22 -20.31
CA ASP A 410 19.50 -19.80 -20.10
C ASP A 410 19.76 -18.55 -20.94
N LEU A 411 20.13 -17.45 -20.28
CA LEU A 411 20.34 -16.15 -20.90
C LEU A 411 21.83 -15.82 -20.94
N LYS A 412 22.36 -15.46 -22.12
CA LYS A 412 23.72 -14.92 -22.27
C LYS A 412 23.70 -13.40 -22.08
N ALA A 413 23.52 -12.96 -20.84
CA ALA A 413 23.48 -11.54 -20.48
C ALA A 413 24.18 -11.30 -19.14
N SER A 414 24.65 -10.08 -18.89
CA SER A 414 25.19 -9.71 -17.57
C SER A 414 24.08 -9.70 -16.51
N LEU A 415 24.47 -9.94 -15.25
CA LEU A 415 23.54 -9.94 -14.12
C LEU A 415 22.76 -8.63 -14.02
N PHE A 416 23.44 -7.49 -14.15
CA PHE A 416 22.82 -6.17 -14.07
C PHE A 416 21.79 -5.93 -15.19
N SER A 417 22.06 -6.39 -16.42
CA SER A 417 21.08 -6.31 -17.50
C SER A 417 19.82 -7.11 -17.21
N VAL A 418 19.98 -8.34 -16.70
CA VAL A 418 18.83 -9.18 -16.31
C VAL A 418 18.05 -8.54 -15.17
N MET A 419 18.74 -8.04 -14.14
CA MET A 419 18.10 -7.38 -13.02
C MET A 419 17.34 -6.12 -13.42
N SER A 420 17.89 -5.31 -14.32
CA SER A 420 17.24 -4.07 -14.78
C SER A 420 15.85 -4.33 -15.36
N VAL A 421 15.69 -5.45 -16.08
CA VAL A 421 14.41 -5.88 -16.68
C VAL A 421 13.52 -6.51 -15.62
N ARG A 422 14.04 -7.49 -14.87
CA ARG A 422 13.23 -8.26 -13.91
C ARG A 422 12.71 -7.42 -12.73
N LEU A 423 13.51 -6.49 -12.21
CA LEU A 423 13.05 -5.57 -11.15
C LEU A 423 11.97 -4.59 -11.64
N ARG A 424 12.00 -4.24 -12.94
CA ARG A 424 10.97 -3.41 -13.58
C ARG A 424 9.67 -4.18 -13.79
N GLU A 425 9.77 -5.45 -14.17
CA GLU A 425 8.64 -6.37 -14.30
C GLU A 425 7.97 -6.70 -12.96
N GLY A 426 8.66 -6.50 -11.82
CA GLY A 426 8.13 -6.75 -10.48
C GLY A 426 8.78 -7.88 -9.70
N TYR A 427 9.77 -8.55 -10.28
CA TYR A 427 10.48 -9.60 -9.58
C TYR A 427 11.28 -9.03 -8.40
N THR A 428 11.42 -9.84 -7.36
CA THR A 428 12.15 -9.49 -6.13
C THR A 428 13.32 -10.44 -5.94
N ILE A 429 14.32 -9.99 -5.19
CA ILE A 429 15.46 -10.84 -4.86
C ILE A 429 15.14 -11.58 -3.56
N ARG A 430 14.97 -12.90 -3.68
CA ARG A 430 14.67 -13.76 -2.53
C ARG A 430 15.90 -14.06 -1.68
N GLU A 431 16.99 -14.43 -2.34
CA GLU A 431 18.21 -14.88 -1.68
C GLU A 431 19.41 -14.55 -2.57
N ILE A 432 20.53 -14.25 -1.94
CA ILE A 432 21.81 -13.97 -2.59
C ILE A 432 22.82 -14.92 -1.98
N ALA A 433 23.24 -15.91 -2.77
CA ALA A 433 24.26 -16.86 -2.39
C ALA A 433 25.51 -16.59 -3.23
N LEU A 434 26.62 -16.27 -2.56
CA LEU A 434 27.90 -16.05 -3.21
C LEU A 434 28.66 -17.38 -3.25
N THR A 435 28.72 -18.00 -4.43
CA THR A 435 29.64 -19.12 -4.66
C THR A 435 31.04 -18.55 -4.81
N LYS A 436 32.04 -19.12 -4.11
CA LYS A 436 33.44 -18.69 -4.23
C LYS A 436 33.92 -18.80 -5.68
N GLY A 437 33.94 -17.68 -6.40
CA GLY A 437 34.38 -17.56 -7.79
C GLY A 437 33.94 -16.21 -8.33
N ASN A 438 34.91 -15.33 -8.62
CA ASN A 438 34.83 -13.96 -9.11
C ASN A 438 33.48 -13.49 -9.71
N LEU A 439 33.02 -12.32 -9.22
CA LEU A 439 31.96 -11.49 -9.82
C LEU A 439 32.27 -11.13 -11.28
#